data_AF-A0A7L3R0T1-F1
#
_entry.id   AF-A0A7L3R0T1-F1
#
_cell.length_a   1.000
_cell.length_b   1.000
_cell.length_c   1.000
_cell.angle_alpha   90.00
_cell.angle_beta   90.00
_cell.angle_gamma   90.00
#
_symmetry.space_group_name_H-M   'P 1'
#
loop_
_entity.id
_entity.type
_entity.pdbx_description
1 polymer ?
#
loop_
_entity_poly.entity_id
_entity_poly.type
_entity_poly.pdbx_seq_one_letter_code
_entity_poly.pdbx_strand_id
1 'polypeptide(L)' 'GLLAVAAAEPHGSEAGLYSARCPHLRPPPWHLGALLDVGFLGRWWMLEEALRDCDINEEEFGHLPEALRRLDPRDLRSER' A
#
# COMPACT_ATOMS: atom_id res chain seq x y z
N GLY A 1 -11.09 10.53 -12.84
CA GLY A 1 -11.18 11.51 -11.74
C GLY A 1 -9.80 12.04 -11.44
N LEU A 2 -9.68 13.26 -10.89
CA LEU A 2 -8.39 13.84 -10.52
C LEU A 2 -7.82 13.22 -9.24
N LEU A 3 -8.69 12.91 -8.28
CA LEU A 3 -8.37 12.34 -6.96
C LEU A 3 -9.28 11.14 -6.68
N ALA A 4 -8.76 10.13 -6.00
CA ALA A 4 -9.47 8.96 -5.48
C ALA A 4 -8.90 8.55 -4.11
N VAL A 5 -9.70 7.87 -3.30
CA VAL A 5 -9.27 7.31 -2.00
C VAL A 5 -9.72 5.85 -1.95
N ALA A 6 -8.81 4.96 -1.56
CA ALA A 6 -9.10 3.57 -1.23
C ALA A 6 -8.98 3.40 0.29
N ALA A 7 -9.98 2.77 0.90
CA ALA A 7 -9.99 2.51 2.32
C ALA A 7 -10.76 1.23 2.66
N ALA A 8 -10.39 0.61 3.79
CA ALA A 8 -11.03 -0.59 4.28
C ALA A 8 -12.16 -0.26 5.26
N GLU A 9 -13.27 -0.96 5.08
CA GLU A 9 -14.38 -1.02 6.03
C GLU A 9 -14.22 -2.24 6.95
N PRO A 10 -14.69 -2.17 8.21
CA PRO A 10 -14.59 -3.28 9.15
C PRO A 10 -15.46 -4.49 8.76
N HIS A 11 -16.43 -4.32 7.87
CA HIS A 11 -17.32 -5.39 7.41
C HIS A 11 -17.46 -5.34 5.88
N GLY A 12 -17.58 -6.50 5.25
CA GLY A 12 -17.89 -6.59 3.81
C GLY A 12 -19.32 -6.17 3.49
N SER A 13 -19.58 -5.85 2.21
CA SER A 13 -20.89 -5.38 1.73
C SER A 13 -22.03 -6.36 1.99
N GLU A 14 -21.74 -7.66 2.00
CA GLU A 14 -22.72 -8.73 2.18
C GLU A 14 -22.92 -9.16 3.65
N ALA A 15 -22.33 -8.43 4.62
CA ALA A 15 -22.42 -8.82 6.02
C ALA A 15 -23.87 -8.87 6.52
N GLY A 16 -24.29 -10.02 7.06
CA GLY A 16 -25.60 -10.23 7.68
C GLY A 16 -25.68 -9.84 9.16
N LEU A 17 -24.56 -9.40 9.76
CA LEU A 17 -24.48 -9.04 11.17
C LEU A 17 -25.24 -7.74 11.46
N TYR A 18 -25.95 -7.70 12.59
CA TYR A 18 -26.66 -6.50 13.03
C TYR A 18 -25.73 -5.28 13.20
N SER A 19 -24.53 -5.51 13.75
CA SER A 19 -23.49 -4.49 13.92
C SER A 19 -23.08 -3.80 12.61
N ALA A 20 -23.11 -4.52 11.49
CA ALA A 20 -22.75 -3.99 10.18
C ALA A 20 -23.92 -3.23 9.50
N ARG A 21 -25.16 -3.59 9.82
CA ARG A 21 -26.35 -3.06 9.14
C ARG A 21 -27.02 -1.90 9.87
N CYS A 22 -26.96 -1.89 11.20
CA CYS A 22 -27.65 -0.90 12.03
C CYS A 22 -27.14 0.54 11.75
N PRO A 23 -27.99 1.46 11.25
CA PRO A 23 -27.58 2.83 10.92
C PRO A 23 -27.01 3.61 12.11
N HIS A 24 -27.45 3.29 13.33
CA HIS A 24 -26.98 3.94 14.56
C HIS A 24 -25.60 3.44 15.03
N LEU A 25 -25.13 2.31 14.49
CA LEU A 25 -23.79 1.76 14.76
C LEU A 25 -22.79 2.08 13.64
N ARG A 26 -23.25 2.69 12.54
CA ARG A 26 -22.38 3.05 11.42
C ARG A 26 -21.49 4.23 11.79
N PRO A 27 -20.24 4.25 11.32
CA PRO A 27 -19.40 5.40 11.47
C PRO A 27 -20.00 6.61 10.73
N PRO A 28 -19.65 7.84 11.14
CA PRO A 28 -20.17 9.04 10.50
C PRO A 28 -19.77 9.12 9.02
N PRO A 29 -20.51 9.87 8.17
CA PRO A 29 -20.24 9.96 6.73
C PRO A 29 -18.87 10.52 6.34
N TRP A 30 -18.21 11.23 7.26
CA TRP A 30 -16.85 11.76 7.06
C TRP A 30 -15.74 10.81 7.52
N HIS A 31 -16.11 9.66 8.10
CA HIS A 31 -15.15 8.62 8.44
C HIS A 31 -14.85 7.82 7.17
N LEU A 32 -13.59 7.88 6.74
CA LEU A 32 -13.15 7.22 5.51
C LEU A 32 -12.76 5.75 5.73
N GLY A 33 -12.91 5.20 6.93
CA GLY A 33 -12.38 3.87 7.27
C GLY A 33 -10.86 3.88 7.44
N ALA A 34 -10.25 2.71 7.36
CA ALA A 34 -8.79 2.58 7.40
C ALA A 34 -8.21 2.88 6.01
N LEU A 35 -7.49 3.99 5.86
CA LEU A 35 -6.89 4.41 4.60
C LEU A 35 -5.93 3.33 4.06
N LEU A 36 -6.10 2.96 2.79
CA LEU A 36 -5.24 2.01 2.08
C LEU A 36 -4.39 2.70 1.01
N ASP A 37 -4.99 3.58 0.21
CA ASP A 37 -4.28 4.29 -0.85
C ASP A 37 -4.95 5.63 -1.23
N VAL A 38 -4.17 6.54 -1.82
CA VAL A 38 -4.63 7.77 -2.44
C VAL A 38 -4.24 7.74 -3.92
N GLY A 39 -5.26 7.90 -4.77
CA GLY A 39 -5.10 7.96 -6.21
C GLY A 39 -5.06 9.41 -6.69
N PHE A 40 -4.03 9.80 -7.43
CA PHE A 40 -3.96 11.12 -8.08
C PHE A 40 -3.45 11.01 -9.50
N LEU A 41 -4.11 11.71 -10.44
CA LEU A 41 -3.78 11.69 -11.87
C LEU A 41 -3.63 10.28 -12.46
N GLY A 42 -4.48 9.35 -12.02
CA GLY A 42 -4.50 7.98 -12.53
C GLY A 42 -3.44 7.05 -11.95
N ARG A 43 -2.72 7.45 -10.88
CA ARG A 43 -1.74 6.63 -10.18
C ARG A 43 -2.13 6.45 -8.72
N TRP A 44 -1.87 5.25 -8.20
CA TRP A 44 -2.03 4.89 -6.79
C TRP A 44 -0.67 5.04 -6.09
N TRP A 45 -0.56 5.98 -5.16
CA TRP A 45 0.75 6.40 -4.65
C TRP A 45 1.36 5.40 -3.69
N MET A 46 0.58 4.85 -2.76
CA MET A 46 1.09 3.90 -1.77
C MET A 46 1.40 2.55 -2.40
N LEU A 47 0.52 2.07 -3.30
CA LEU A 47 0.75 0.84 -4.05
C LEU A 47 1.99 0.94 -4.94
N GLU A 48 2.21 2.08 -5.59
CA GLU A 48 3.39 2.25 -6.45
C GLU A 48 4.69 2.23 -5.63
N GLU A 49 4.72 2.88 -4.47
CA GLU A 49 5.88 2.82 -3.58
C GLU A 49 6.09 1.40 -3.03
N ALA A 50 5.03 0.71 -2.63
CA ALA A 50 5.11 -0.65 -2.11
C ALA A 50 5.57 -1.67 -3.17
N LEU A 51 5.31 -1.43 -4.45
CA LEU A 51 5.70 -2.30 -5.56
C LEU A 51 7.06 -1.95 -6.18
N ARG A 52 7.70 -0.85 -5.75
CA ARG A 52 8.91 -0.32 -6.35
C ARG A 52 10.07 -1.34 -6.42
N ASP A 53 10.32 -2.04 -5.32
CA ASP A 53 11.43 -2.98 -5.16
C ASP A 53 10.91 -4.37 -4.73
N CYS A 54 9.72 -4.77 -5.25
CA CYS A 54 9.01 -5.97 -4.79
C CYS A 54 9.68 -7.31 -5.13
N ASP A 55 10.70 -7.29 -6.00
CA ASP A 55 11.53 -8.43 -6.35
C ASP A 55 12.80 -8.55 -5.48
N ILE A 56 13.09 -7.55 -4.64
CA ILE A 56 14.24 -7.55 -3.74
C ILE A 56 13.85 -8.19 -2.40
N ASN A 57 14.60 -9.22 -1.98
CA ASN A 57 14.46 -9.83 -0.66
C ASN A 57 15.68 -9.53 0.22
N GLU A 58 15.60 -8.47 1.03
CA GLU A 58 16.69 -8.02 1.91
C GLU A 58 17.15 -9.09 2.93
N GLU A 59 16.25 -9.99 3.35
CA GLU A 59 16.57 -11.04 4.32
C GLU A 59 17.59 -12.04 3.76
N GLU A 60 17.55 -12.31 2.46
CA GLU A 60 18.50 -13.20 1.79
C GLU A 60 19.94 -12.69 1.93
N PHE A 61 20.13 -11.37 1.84
CA PHE A 61 21.44 -10.74 1.84
C PHE A 61 21.95 -10.35 3.24
N GLY A 62 21.15 -10.56 4.30
CA GLY A 62 21.47 -10.11 5.66
C GLY A 62 22.77 -10.66 6.24
N HIS A 63 23.25 -11.79 5.73
CA HIS A 63 24.51 -12.43 6.14
C HIS A 63 25.76 -11.82 5.47
N LEU A 64 25.60 -10.98 4.45
CA LEU A 64 26.72 -10.39 3.71
C LEU A 64 27.36 -9.21 4.48
N PRO A 65 28.68 -8.99 4.30
CA PRO A 65 29.33 -7.78 4.77
C PRO A 65 28.62 -6.51 4.29
N GLU A 66 28.62 -5.46 5.10
CA GLU A 66 27.90 -4.21 4.80
C GLU A 66 28.25 -3.60 3.44
N ALA A 67 29.52 -3.71 3.02
CA ALA A 67 29.98 -3.21 1.73
C ALA A 67 29.31 -3.91 0.53
N LEU A 68 28.79 -5.13 0.70
CA LEU A 68 28.12 -5.91 -0.34
C LEU A 68 26.59 -5.81 -0.28
N ARG A 69 26.02 -5.18 0.77
CA ARG A 69 24.58 -4.96 0.91
C ARG A 69 24.10 -3.63 0.33
N ARG A 70 25.02 -2.78 -0.13
CA ARG A 70 24.69 -1.48 -0.73
C ARG A 70 24.65 -1.64 -2.25
N LEU A 71 23.58 -1.17 -2.87
CA LEU A 71 23.47 -1.02 -4.32
C LEU A 71 23.72 0.44 -4.70
N ASP A 72 24.68 0.69 -5.59
CA ASP A 72 24.81 1.99 -6.25
C ASP A 72 24.01 1.94 -7.57
N PRO A 73 23.19 2.96 -7.90
CA PRO A 73 22.47 3.00 -9.16
C PRO A 73 23.36 2.86 -10.41
N ARG A 74 24.67 3.17 -10.29
CA ARG A 74 25.65 2.96 -11.36
C ARG A 74 25.94 1.48 -11.59
N ASP A 75 25.86 0.64 -10.57
CA ASP A 75 26.07 -0.81 -10.68
C ASP A 75 24.90 -1.51 -11.40
N LEU A 76 23.74 -0.85 -11.45
CA LEU A 76 22.54 -1.33 -12.14
C LEU A 76 22.52 -1.03 -13.65
N ARG A 77 23.45 -0.19 -14.13
CA ARG A 77 23.54 0.19 -15.55
C ARG A 77 24.62 -0.65 -16.23
N SER A 78 24.23 -1.37 -17.28
CA SER A 78 25.13 -2.28 -18.00
C SER A 78 26.03 -1.55 -19.01
N GLU A 79 25.61 -0.38 -19.47
CA GLU A 79 26.44 0.49 -20.30
C GLU A 79 27.63 1.03 -19.50
N ARG A 80 28.84 0.68 -19.95
CA ARG A 80 30.10 1.28 -19.48
C ARG A 80 30.45 2.52 -20.29
#